data_AF-A0A1Y1CK28-F1
#
_entry.id   AF-A0A1Y1CK28-F1
#
_cell.length_a   1.000
_cell.length_b   1.000
_cell.length_c   1.000
_cell.angle_alpha   90.00
_cell.angle_beta   90.00
_cell.angle_gamma   90.00
#
_symmetry.space_group_name_H-M   'P 1'
#
loop_
_entity.id
_entity.type
_entity.pdbx_description
1 polymer ?
#
loop_
_entity_poly.entity_id
_entity_poly.type
_entity_poly.pdbx_seq_one_letter_code
_entity_poly.pdbx_strand_id
1 'polypeptide(L)'
;MAIIEKELYLHTPKKTTYEITYQLINKINSNVKNSYYMYVKEHKLLVECFCGEIEFKDVVELKKEIEDNLKEVVKFNILVDIQEDISTLSIEKLDKFIQFYQNLEFSSKIGRMAVVTSTPTQVVRTMLFIDALKENNTPIKVFSSVKSALDWLNTGIDLNRVKSILENFKTPVC
;
A
#
# COMPACT_ATOMS: atom_id res chain seq x y z
N MET A 1 11.61 42.82 -36.79
CA MET A 1 10.66 43.23 -35.72
C MET A 1 10.26 41.99 -34.95
N ALA A 2 10.49 41.97 -33.64
CA ALA A 2 9.93 41.03 -32.67
C ALA A 2 8.39 41.22 -32.58
N ILE A 3 7.55 40.29 -32.09
CA ILE A 3 7.36 39.85 -30.69
C ILE A 3 6.36 38.65 -30.66
N ILE A 4 6.77 37.55 -30.00
CA ILE A 4 6.12 36.71 -28.94
C ILE A 4 4.63 36.29 -29.02
N GLU A 5 4.40 35.00 -28.68
CA GLU A 5 3.32 34.37 -27.86
C GLU A 5 2.79 33.10 -28.56
N LYS A 6 2.70 31.90 -27.96
CA LYS A 6 2.58 31.53 -26.54
C LYS A 6 2.93 30.06 -26.33
N GLU A 7 3.45 29.79 -25.14
CA GLU A 7 3.82 28.50 -24.59
C GLU A 7 2.66 27.49 -24.56
N LEU A 8 2.96 26.24 -24.88
CA LEU A 8 2.27 25.09 -24.30
C LEU A 8 3.31 24.02 -23.92
N TYR A 9 4.18 24.39 -22.98
CA TYR A 9 4.98 23.42 -22.23
C TYR A 9 4.04 22.70 -21.25
N LEU A 10 3.45 21.60 -21.72
CA LEU A 10 2.87 20.59 -20.83
C LEU A 10 4.03 19.89 -20.10
N HIS A 11 4.34 20.40 -18.91
CA HIS A 11 5.14 19.69 -17.91
C HIS A 11 4.34 18.50 -17.38
N THR A 12 4.41 17.37 -18.07
CA THR A 12 4.26 16.07 -17.42
C THR A 12 5.55 15.79 -16.64
N PRO A 13 5.52 15.58 -15.31
CA PRO A 13 6.71 15.17 -14.60
C PRO A 13 7.09 13.79 -15.12
N LYS A 14 8.26 13.71 -15.77
CA LYS A 14 8.88 12.43 -16.14
C LYS A 14 9.04 11.62 -14.85
N LYS A 15 8.16 10.64 -14.62
CA LYS A 15 8.44 9.54 -13.68
C LYS A 15 9.86 9.09 -14.00
N THR A 16 10.75 9.13 -13.00
CA THR A 16 12.14 8.80 -13.26
C THR A 16 12.20 7.37 -13.78
N THR A 17 12.97 7.12 -14.84
CA THR A 17 13.12 5.78 -15.43
C THR A 17 13.45 4.74 -14.35
N TYR A 18 14.13 5.15 -13.28
CA TYR A 18 14.45 4.34 -12.12
C TYR A 18 13.22 3.83 -11.33
N GLU A 19 12.23 4.68 -11.04
CA GLU A 19 11.01 4.26 -10.33
C GLU A 19 10.20 3.25 -11.15
N ILE A 20 10.13 3.45 -12.47
CA ILE A 20 9.43 2.54 -13.39
C ILE A 20 10.17 1.20 -13.45
N THR A 21 11.49 1.23 -13.60
CA THR A 21 12.32 0.01 -13.65
C THR A 21 12.27 -0.76 -12.32
N TYR A 22 12.28 -0.08 -11.18
CA TYR A 22 12.18 -0.73 -9.86
C TYR A 22 10.80 -1.36 -9.65
N GLN A 23 9.71 -0.68 -10.05
CA GLN A 23 8.36 -1.23 -10.01
C GLN A 23 8.21 -2.46 -10.93
N LEU A 24 8.77 -2.40 -12.15
CA LEU A 24 8.74 -3.52 -13.10
C LEU A 24 9.57 -4.71 -12.61
N ILE A 25 10.77 -4.46 -12.07
CA ILE A 25 11.63 -5.51 -11.50
C ILE A 25 10.94 -6.17 -10.32
N ASN A 26 10.33 -5.42 -9.40
CA ASN A 26 9.59 -6.01 -8.28
C ASN A 26 8.37 -6.78 -8.79
N LYS A 27 7.66 -6.29 -9.80
CA LYS A 27 6.50 -7.00 -10.37
C LYS A 27 6.87 -8.27 -11.15
N ILE A 28 8.06 -8.32 -11.75
CA ILE A 28 8.59 -9.48 -12.49
C ILE A 28 9.21 -10.51 -11.53
N ASN A 29 9.87 -10.05 -10.46
CA ASN A 29 10.58 -10.92 -9.52
C ASN A 29 9.73 -11.36 -8.32
N SER A 30 8.61 -10.68 -8.06
CA SER A 30 7.69 -11.07 -6.99
C SER A 30 6.84 -12.24 -7.47
N ASN A 31 7.06 -13.41 -6.86
CA ASN A 31 6.15 -14.56 -6.98
C ASN A 31 4.81 -14.33 -6.26
N VAL A 32 4.60 -13.15 -5.68
CA VAL A 32 3.42 -12.84 -4.88
C VAL A 32 2.29 -12.45 -5.80
N LYS A 33 1.29 -13.34 -5.89
CA LYS A 33 0.13 -13.07 -6.72
C LYS A 33 -0.72 -12.00 -6.05
N ASN A 34 -1.24 -11.06 -6.84
CA ASN A 34 -2.34 -10.18 -6.42
C ASN A 34 -2.07 -9.28 -5.20
N SER A 35 -0.81 -9.17 -4.78
CA SER A 35 -0.39 -8.37 -3.64
C SER A 35 0.84 -7.56 -4.02
N TYR A 36 0.76 -6.25 -3.82
CA TYR A 36 1.74 -5.30 -4.35
C TYR A 36 2.08 -4.26 -3.30
N TYR A 37 3.29 -3.71 -3.37
CA TYR A 37 3.66 -2.57 -2.55
C TYR A 37 4.62 -1.62 -3.26
N MET A 38 4.68 -0.40 -2.74
CA MET A 38 5.74 0.55 -3.03
C MET A 38 5.99 1.45 -1.84
N TYR A 39 7.27 1.61 -1.47
CA TYR A 39 7.67 2.59 -0.48
C TYR A 39 8.06 3.92 -1.12
N VAL A 40 7.33 4.97 -0.77
CA VAL A 40 7.59 6.35 -1.21
C VAL A 40 8.46 7.05 -0.16
N LYS A 41 9.78 7.01 -0.39
CA LYS A 41 10.78 7.43 0.61
C LYS A 41 10.61 8.88 1.07
N GLU A 42 10.38 9.81 0.15
CA GLU A 42 10.21 11.25 0.47
C GLU A 42 9.03 11.50 1.43
N HIS A 43 8.00 10.66 1.37
CA HIS A 43 6.78 10.80 2.16
C HIS A 43 6.71 9.82 3.34
N LYS A 44 7.73 8.98 3.54
CA LYS A 44 7.76 7.89 4.53
C LYS A 44 6.45 7.10 4.52
N LEU A 45 5.99 6.75 3.33
CA LEU A 45 4.70 6.11 3.10
C LEU A 45 4.91 4.80 2.35
N LEU A 46 4.49 3.70 2.97
CA LEU A 46 4.31 2.43 2.30
C LEU A 46 2.88 2.38 1.72
N VAL A 47 2.77 2.14 0.43
CA VAL A 47 1.49 1.90 -0.25
C VAL A 47 1.40 0.41 -0.57
N GLU A 48 0.33 -0.25 -0.15
CA GLU A 48 0.04 -1.66 -0.42
C GLU A 48 -1.27 -1.78 -1.20
N CYS A 49 -1.36 -2.67 -2.19
CA CYS A 49 -2.63 -3.13 -2.76
C CYS A 49 -2.75 -4.64 -2.65
N PHE A 50 -3.94 -5.06 -2.29
CA PHE A 50 -4.40 -6.44 -2.29
C PHE A 50 -5.61 -6.47 -3.22
N CYS A 51 -5.44 -7.09 -4.38
CA CYS A 51 -6.38 -6.97 -5.49
C CYS A 51 -6.64 -8.35 -6.11
N GLY A 52 -7.90 -8.82 -6.16
CA GLY A 52 -8.26 -10.16 -6.62
C GLY A 52 -8.36 -11.20 -5.49
N GLU A 53 -8.21 -12.47 -5.84
CA GLU A 53 -8.15 -13.57 -4.86
C GLU A 53 -6.72 -13.74 -4.37
N ILE A 54 -6.54 -13.69 -3.05
CA ILE A 54 -5.26 -13.65 -2.36
C ILE A 54 -5.21 -14.81 -1.38
N GLU A 55 -4.11 -15.56 -1.42
CA GLU A 55 -3.85 -16.58 -0.43
C GLU A 55 -3.05 -16.02 0.74
N PHE A 56 -3.17 -16.68 1.90
CA PHE A 56 -2.40 -16.29 3.08
C PHE A 56 -0.88 -16.28 2.81
N LYS A 57 -0.41 -17.21 1.98
CA LYS A 57 1.00 -17.31 1.57
C LYS A 57 1.46 -16.04 0.83
N ASP A 58 0.63 -15.49 -0.06
CA ASP A 58 0.96 -14.27 -0.81
C ASP A 58 1.20 -13.09 0.14
N VAL A 59 0.32 -12.92 1.13
CA VAL A 59 0.46 -11.88 2.15
C VAL A 59 1.74 -12.07 2.96
N VAL A 60 2.07 -13.29 3.36
CA VAL A 60 3.28 -13.60 4.13
C VAL A 60 4.54 -13.26 3.33
N GLU A 61 4.58 -13.66 2.06
CA GLU A 61 5.72 -13.39 1.18
C GLU A 61 5.91 -11.90 0.95
N LEU A 62 4.83 -11.15 0.67
CA LEU A 62 4.89 -9.70 0.52
C LEU A 62 5.46 -9.01 1.76
N LYS A 63 4.97 -9.40 2.94
CA LYS A 63 5.35 -8.76 4.21
C LYS A 63 6.81 -9.03 4.57
N LYS A 64 7.33 -10.22 4.27
CA LYS A 64 8.77 -10.52 4.40
C LYS A 64 9.61 -9.71 3.43
N GLU A 65 9.18 -9.58 2.18
CA GLU A 65 9.88 -8.74 1.19
C GLU A 65 9.94 -7.26 1.64
N ILE A 66 8.81 -6.75 2.16
CA ILE A 66 8.73 -5.40 2.74
C ILE A 66 9.69 -5.26 3.93
N GLU A 67 9.73 -6.24 4.82
CA GLU A 67 10.60 -6.23 6.00
C GLU A 67 12.08 -6.14 5.61
N ASP A 68 12.51 -7.00 4.69
CA ASP A 68 13.89 -7.01 4.18
C ASP A 68 14.27 -5.67 3.53
N ASN A 69 13.36 -5.09 2.73
CA ASN A 69 13.59 -3.84 2.03
C ASN A 69 13.51 -2.60 2.92
N LEU A 70 12.75 -2.66 4.03
CA LEU A 70 12.55 -1.55 4.96
C LEU A 70 13.30 -1.74 6.30
N LYS A 71 14.24 -2.67 6.39
CA LYS A 71 15.00 -2.95 7.61
C LYS A 71 15.64 -1.71 8.25
N GLU A 72 16.19 -0.80 7.43
CA GLU A 72 16.86 0.43 7.88
C GLU A 72 15.89 1.62 8.08
N VAL A 73 14.62 1.48 7.70
CA VAL A 73 13.63 2.56 7.84
C VAL A 73 13.14 2.57 9.29
N VAL A 74 13.29 3.69 9.99
CA VAL A 74 12.98 3.76 11.43
C VAL A 74 11.49 4.00 11.71
N LYS A 75 10.80 4.74 10.84
CA LYS A 75 9.37 5.06 11.01
C LYS A 75 8.69 5.44 9.70
N PHE A 76 7.51 4.89 9.46
CA PHE A 76 6.70 5.18 8.26
C PHE A 76 5.21 4.97 8.51
N ASN A 77 4.38 5.48 7.62
CA ASN A 77 2.94 5.25 7.59
C ASN A 77 2.59 4.24 6.50
N ILE A 78 1.42 3.60 6.61
CA ILE A 78 0.94 2.63 5.64
C ILE A 78 -0.43 3.07 5.10
N LEU A 79 -0.57 3.05 3.78
CA LEU A 79 -1.85 3.02 3.08
C LEU A 79 -2.04 1.61 2.51
N VAL A 80 -3.11 0.93 2.92
CA VAL A 80 -3.50 -0.39 2.40
C VAL A 80 -4.78 -0.21 1.59
N ASP A 81 -4.76 -0.56 0.31
CA ASP A 81 -5.95 -0.63 -0.54
C ASP A 81 -6.38 -2.08 -0.71
N ILE A 82 -7.58 -2.42 -0.20
CA ILE A 82 -8.19 -3.74 -0.37
C ILE A 82 -9.51 -3.68 -1.13
N GLN A 83 -9.80 -2.58 -1.83
CA GLN A 83 -11.10 -2.38 -2.49
C GLN A 83 -11.42 -3.44 -3.55
N GLU A 84 -10.39 -4.07 -4.14
CA GLU A 84 -10.52 -5.13 -5.14
C GLU A 84 -10.23 -6.53 -4.58
N ASP A 85 -9.97 -6.66 -3.28
CA ASP A 85 -9.83 -7.95 -2.61
C ASP A 85 -11.20 -8.66 -2.57
N ILE A 86 -11.25 -9.83 -3.20
CA ILE A 86 -12.42 -10.72 -3.22
C ILE A 86 -12.21 -12.01 -2.40
N SER A 87 -11.08 -12.12 -1.71
CA SER A 87 -10.70 -13.32 -0.96
C SER A 87 -11.73 -13.65 0.11
N THR A 88 -11.93 -14.93 0.41
CA THR A 88 -12.69 -15.35 1.58
C THR A 88 -11.71 -15.70 2.70
N LEU A 89 -11.50 -14.76 3.61
CA LEU A 89 -10.74 -15.00 4.84
C LEU A 89 -11.63 -15.71 5.86
N SER A 90 -11.29 -16.94 6.20
CA SER A 90 -11.84 -17.62 7.38
C SER A 90 -11.24 -17.02 8.66
N ILE A 91 -11.93 -17.16 9.78
CA ILE A 91 -11.44 -16.71 11.10
C ILE A 91 -10.08 -17.35 11.42
N GLU A 92 -9.90 -18.63 11.14
CA GLU A 92 -8.61 -19.32 11.34
C GLU A 92 -7.44 -18.72 10.54
N LYS A 93 -7.71 -18.25 9.31
CA LYS A 93 -6.70 -17.57 8.48
C LYS A 93 -6.38 -16.18 9.04
N LEU A 94 -7.37 -15.52 9.63
CA LEU A 94 -7.19 -14.22 10.29
C LEU A 94 -6.30 -14.34 11.53
N ASP A 95 -6.51 -15.35 12.38
CA ASP A 95 -5.66 -15.58 13.56
C ASP A 95 -4.20 -15.84 13.19
N LYS A 96 -3.97 -16.68 12.18
CA LYS A 96 -2.61 -16.93 11.64
C LYS A 96 -1.99 -15.65 11.11
N PHE A 97 -2.78 -14.80 10.45
CA PHE A 97 -2.30 -13.51 9.96
C PHE A 97 -1.97 -12.54 11.08
N ILE A 98 -2.78 -12.45 12.12
CA ILE A 98 -2.51 -11.62 13.30
C ILE A 98 -1.20 -12.07 13.96
N GLN A 99 -1.04 -13.37 14.23
CA GLN A 99 0.17 -13.90 14.84
C GLN A 99 1.41 -13.65 13.98
N PHE A 100 1.31 -13.86 12.66
CA PHE A 100 2.39 -13.53 11.75
C PHE A 100 2.73 -12.04 11.80
N TYR A 101 1.72 -11.17 11.72
CA TYR A 101 1.89 -9.73 11.68
C TYR A 101 2.50 -9.16 12.97
N GLN A 102 2.11 -9.69 14.14
CA GLN A 102 2.67 -9.32 15.43
C GLN A 102 4.16 -9.68 15.57
N ASN A 103 4.63 -10.70 14.84
CA ASN A 103 6.02 -11.14 14.86
C ASN A 103 6.91 -10.41 13.83
N LEU A 104 6.34 -9.57 12.97
CA LEU A 104 7.12 -8.74 12.05
C LEU A 104 7.81 -7.62 12.84
N GLU A 105 9.13 -7.52 12.72
CA GLU A 105 9.94 -6.49 13.37
C GLU A 105 9.47 -5.09 12.94
N PHE A 106 9.08 -4.93 11.67
CA PHE A 106 8.64 -3.64 11.17
C PHE A 106 7.30 -3.17 11.72
N SER A 107 6.49 -4.05 12.33
CA SER A 107 5.21 -3.67 12.91
C SER A 107 5.36 -2.53 13.94
N SER A 108 6.45 -2.54 14.71
CA SER A 108 6.83 -1.51 15.68
C SER A 108 7.20 -0.15 15.06
N LYS A 109 7.54 -0.13 13.76
CA LYS A 109 7.97 1.05 13.01
C LYS A 109 6.80 1.83 12.41
N ILE A 110 5.58 1.30 12.52
CA ILE A 110 4.40 1.85 11.88
C ILE A 110 3.84 3.01 12.71
N GLY A 111 3.78 4.19 12.12
CA GLY A 111 3.22 5.39 12.74
C GLY A 111 1.69 5.41 12.70
N ARG A 112 1.11 5.17 11.52
CA ARG A 112 -0.34 5.08 11.27
C ARG A 112 -0.59 4.15 10.10
N MET A 113 -1.70 3.43 10.13
CA MET A 113 -2.18 2.60 9.03
C MET A 113 -3.60 3.02 8.61
N ALA A 114 -3.76 3.37 7.35
CA ALA A 114 -5.06 3.61 6.75
C ALA A 114 -5.42 2.45 5.83
N VAL A 115 -6.62 1.86 6.02
CA VAL A 115 -7.12 0.78 5.18
C VAL A 115 -8.31 1.27 4.37
N VAL A 116 -8.23 1.20 3.05
CA VAL A 116 -9.28 1.62 2.12
C VAL A 116 -10.09 0.40 1.68
N THR A 117 -11.40 0.48 1.86
CA THR A 117 -12.36 -0.62 1.65
C THR A 117 -13.52 -0.16 0.78
N SER A 118 -14.14 -1.09 0.06
CA SER A 118 -15.30 -0.87 -0.83
C SER A 118 -16.54 -1.65 -0.38
N THR A 119 -16.40 -2.67 0.47
CA THR A 119 -17.51 -3.53 0.89
C THR A 119 -17.65 -3.65 2.42
N PRO A 120 -18.86 -3.88 2.96
CA PRO A 120 -19.06 -4.13 4.39
C PRO A 120 -18.24 -5.32 4.91
N THR A 121 -18.10 -6.38 4.12
CA THR A 121 -17.31 -7.56 4.50
C THR A 121 -15.84 -7.20 4.72
N GLN A 122 -15.25 -6.36 3.88
CA GLN A 122 -13.89 -5.86 4.08
C GLN A 122 -13.79 -5.03 5.36
N VAL A 123 -14.76 -4.13 5.62
CA VAL A 123 -14.80 -3.35 6.87
C VAL A 123 -14.81 -4.27 8.10
N VAL A 124 -15.68 -5.27 8.12
CA VAL A 124 -15.78 -6.23 9.25
C VAL A 124 -14.45 -6.95 9.47
N ARG A 125 -13.81 -7.46 8.40
CA ARG A 125 -12.52 -8.14 8.51
C ARG A 125 -11.42 -7.23 9.03
N THR A 126 -11.37 -5.99 8.54
CA THR A 126 -10.40 -5.02 9.04
C THR A 126 -10.67 -4.66 10.49
N MET A 127 -11.93 -4.52 10.92
CA MET A 127 -12.25 -4.29 12.33
C MET A 127 -11.78 -5.44 13.23
N LEU A 128 -11.98 -6.70 12.82
CA LEU A 128 -11.48 -7.85 13.57
C LEU A 128 -9.94 -7.83 13.68
N PHE A 129 -9.25 -7.48 12.59
CA PHE A 129 -7.79 -7.28 12.62
C PHE A 129 -7.36 -6.16 13.57
N ILE A 130 -8.05 -5.01 13.54
CA ILE A 130 -7.79 -3.88 14.44
C ILE A 130 -8.01 -4.29 15.90
N ASP A 131 -9.10 -4.99 16.18
CA ASP A 131 -9.44 -5.46 17.52
C ASP A 131 -8.37 -6.41 18.09
N ALA A 132 -7.84 -7.29 17.24
CA ALA A 132 -6.77 -8.22 17.64
C ALA A 132 -5.41 -7.54 17.85
N LEU A 133 -5.18 -6.38 17.22
CA LEU A 133 -3.95 -5.60 17.36
C LEU A 133 -4.03 -4.47 18.38
N LYS A 134 -5.09 -4.39 19.18
CA LYS A 134 -5.29 -3.29 20.15
C LYS A 134 -4.10 -3.07 21.09
N GLU A 135 -3.37 -4.12 21.43
CA GLU A 135 -2.20 -4.03 22.31
C GLU A 135 -0.97 -3.40 21.65
N ASN A 136 -0.91 -3.35 20.32
CA ASN A 136 0.26 -2.88 19.56
C ASN A 136 0.33 -1.35 19.40
N ASN A 137 -0.62 -0.60 19.99
CA ASN A 137 -0.69 0.87 19.97
C ASN A 137 -0.57 1.56 18.58
N THR A 138 -0.63 0.79 17.49
CA THR A 138 -0.57 1.32 16.13
C THR A 138 -1.94 1.89 15.79
N PRO A 139 -2.07 3.20 15.49
CA PRO A 139 -3.33 3.77 15.07
C PRO A 139 -3.70 3.20 13.69
N ILE A 140 -4.77 2.43 13.63
CA ILE A 140 -5.33 1.89 12.39
C ILE A 140 -6.72 2.47 12.18
N LYS A 141 -7.04 2.90 10.96
CA LYS A 141 -8.38 3.42 10.63
C LYS A 141 -8.84 2.96 9.25
N VAL A 142 -10.14 2.67 9.14
CA VAL A 142 -10.79 2.28 7.89
C VAL A 142 -11.39 3.50 7.19
N PHE A 143 -11.28 3.52 5.86
CA PHE A 143 -11.77 4.57 4.99
C PHE A 143 -12.49 3.97 3.78
N SER A 144 -13.40 4.76 3.21
CA SER A 144 -14.07 4.46 1.93
C SER A 144 -13.43 5.16 0.73
N SER A 145 -12.39 5.98 0.95
CA SER A 145 -11.69 6.65 -0.15
C SER A 145 -10.20 6.86 0.16
N VAL A 146 -9.37 6.76 -0.87
CA VAL A 146 -7.93 7.05 -0.81
C VAL A 146 -7.68 8.49 -0.36
N LYS A 147 -8.48 9.45 -0.82
CA LYS A 147 -8.31 10.86 -0.44
C LYS A 147 -8.41 11.04 1.08
N SER A 148 -9.48 10.56 1.69
CA SER A 148 -9.69 10.69 3.14
C SER A 148 -8.65 9.93 3.95
N ALA A 149 -8.17 8.80 3.44
CA ALA A 149 -7.07 8.06 4.03
C ALA A 149 -5.77 8.89 4.03
N LEU A 150 -5.41 9.49 2.90
CA LEU A 150 -4.21 10.33 2.77
C LEU A 150 -4.28 11.58 3.64
N ASP A 151 -5.43 12.25 3.67
CA ASP A 151 -5.67 13.42 4.53
C ASP A 151 -5.41 13.06 6.02
N TRP A 152 -5.80 11.86 6.45
CA TRP A 152 -5.57 11.40 7.83
C TRP A 152 -4.12 10.91 8.09
N LEU A 153 -3.49 10.27 7.10
CA LEU A 153 -2.08 9.87 7.20
C LEU A 153 -1.15 11.09 7.24
N ASN A 154 -1.55 12.21 6.62
CA ASN A 154 -0.85 13.50 6.63
C ASN A 154 0.63 13.39 6.23
N THR A 155 0.93 12.65 5.17
CA THR A 155 2.30 12.44 4.66
C THR A 155 2.73 13.48 3.63
N GLY A 156 1.82 14.38 3.23
CA GLY A 156 2.07 15.40 2.21
C GLY A 156 2.18 14.86 0.78
N ILE A 157 1.88 13.57 0.54
CA ILE A 157 1.89 13.00 -0.81
C ILE A 157 0.67 13.48 -1.61
N ASP A 158 0.89 13.76 -2.90
CA ASP A 158 -0.19 14.12 -3.82
C ASP A 158 -1.10 12.91 -4.12
N LEU A 159 -2.41 13.17 -4.18
CA LEU A 159 -3.43 12.15 -4.43
C LEU A 159 -3.24 11.47 -5.80
N ASN A 160 -2.87 12.22 -6.84
CA ASN A 160 -2.71 11.65 -8.18
C ASN A 160 -1.46 10.78 -8.25
N ARG A 161 -0.39 11.12 -7.51
CA ARG A 161 0.78 10.24 -7.35
C ARG A 161 0.36 8.89 -6.77
N VAL A 162 -0.43 8.87 -5.71
CA VAL A 162 -0.92 7.63 -5.08
C VAL A 162 -1.86 6.84 -6.00
N LYS A 163 -2.80 7.52 -6.68
CA LYS A 163 -3.66 6.85 -7.66
C LYS A 163 -2.86 6.18 -8.77
N SER A 164 -1.86 6.86 -9.31
CA SER A 164 -0.99 6.29 -10.34
C SER A 164 -0.18 5.08 -9.85
N ILE A 165 0.19 5.04 -8.57
CA ILE A 165 0.84 3.87 -7.95
C ILE A 165 -0.14 2.69 -7.91
N LEU A 166 -1.36 2.93 -7.41
CA LEU A 166 -2.40 1.91 -7.30
C LEU A 166 -2.85 1.39 -8.68
N GLU A 167 -2.95 2.26 -9.69
CA GLU A 167 -3.23 1.88 -11.07
C GLU A 167 -2.11 1.01 -11.65
N ASN A 168 -0.84 1.37 -11.41
CA ASN A 168 0.32 0.57 -11.86
C ASN A 168 0.34 -0.85 -11.26
N PHE A 169 -0.20 -1.04 -10.06
CA PHE A 169 -0.36 -2.37 -9.48
C PHE A 169 -1.36 -3.22 -10.29
N LYS A 170 -2.44 -2.61 -10.76
CA LYS A 170 -3.58 -3.29 -11.42
C LYS A 170 -3.37 -3.60 -12.90
N THR A 171 -2.49 -2.89 -13.60
CA THR A 171 -2.26 -3.12 -15.04
C THR A 171 -1.46 -4.41 -15.28
N PRO A 172 -1.95 -5.39 -16.08
CA PRO A 172 -1.14 -6.54 -16.48
C PRO A 172 0.11 -6.08 -17.24
N VAL A 173 1.26 -6.69 -16.96
CA VAL A 173 2.44 -6.51 -17.82
C VAL A 173 2.17 -7.32 -19.09
N CYS A 174 1.97 -6.64 -20.22
CA CYS A 174 1.87 -7.26 -21.54
C CYS A 174 3.20 -7.92 -21.94
#